data_AF-A0A7C1GWW8-F1
#
_entry.id   AF-A0A7C1GWW8-F1
#
_cell.length_a   1.000
_cell.length_b   1.000
_cell.length_c   1.000
_cell.angle_alpha   90.00
_cell.angle_beta   90.00
_cell.angle_gamma   90.00
#
_symmetry.space_group_name_H-M   'P 1'
#
loop_
_entity.id
_entity.type
_entity.pdbx_description
1 polymer ?
#
loop_
_entity_poly.entity_id
_entity_poly.type
_entity_poly.pdbx_seq_one_letter_code
_entity_poly.pdbx_strand_id
1 'polypeptide(L)'
;MAMLQKRLFIALILLTSVSLLLFCEKKEKLETGEIAPQPEVQPFDSVTTIKPAPLNYDSLYQMISAITDSLLQNPTDIALRRQLVSAGYDTLWETIFAVGFGKSSDKATTGAVDQKFIEQAATADAYRWAAYIKLWHQDASDPEFGSISTNISGGRIVTKKILYDNRMAVMIEVKADQISK
;
A
#
# COMPACT_ATOMS: atom_id res chain seq x y z
N MET A 1 19.94 39.08 39.72
CA MET A 1 20.42 37.87 39.00
C MET A 1 19.41 37.40 37.94
N ALA A 2 19.14 38.21 36.92
CA ALA A 2 18.28 37.83 35.79
C ALA A 2 18.81 38.36 34.43
N MET A 3 19.89 39.14 34.43
CA MET A 3 20.51 39.67 33.20
C MET A 3 21.70 38.85 32.70
N LEU A 4 22.33 38.01 33.53
CA LEU A 4 23.51 37.23 33.14
C LEU A 4 23.14 36.02 32.28
N GLN A 5 21.92 35.47 32.46
CA GLN A 5 21.45 34.27 31.76
C GLN A 5 20.93 34.57 30.34
N LYS A 6 20.46 35.80 30.08
CA LYS A 6 20.01 36.24 28.74
C LYS A 6 21.16 36.53 27.77
N ARG A 7 22.35 36.86 28.26
CA ARG A 7 23.52 37.14 27.41
C ARG A 7 24.22 35.86 26.93
N LEU A 8 24.05 34.74 27.63
CA LEU A 8 24.63 33.44 27.24
C LEU A 8 23.89 32.80 26.05
N PHE A 9 22.58 33.03 25.91
CA PHE A 9 21.77 32.45 24.82
C PHE A 9 21.97 33.15 23.47
N ILE A 10 22.28 34.45 23.46
CA ILE A 10 22.52 35.21 22.21
C ILE A 10 23.87 34.84 21.59
N ALA A 11 24.87 34.47 22.40
CA ALA A 11 26.18 34.03 21.90
C ALA A 11 26.12 32.64 21.24
N LEU A 12 25.17 31.77 21.62
CA LEU A 12 25.07 30.41 21.08
C LEU A 12 24.38 30.35 19.70
N ILE A 13 23.55 31.33 19.35
CA ILE A 13 22.82 31.39 18.08
C ILE A 13 23.69 31.99 16.96
N LEU A 14 24.72 32.78 17.29
CA LEU A 14 25.66 33.34 16.33
C LEU A 14 26.79 32.39 15.92
N LEU A 15 26.99 31.27 16.64
CA LEU A 15 28.07 30.31 16.35
C LEU A 15 27.70 29.20 15.36
N THR A 16 26.42 29.01 15.02
CA THR A 16 25.98 27.96 14.07
C THR A 16 25.76 28.48 12.65
N SER A 17 25.79 29.79 12.43
CA SER A 17 25.61 30.43 11.11
C SER A 17 26.91 30.58 10.30
N VAL A 18 28.05 30.10 10.78
CA VAL A 18 29.36 30.23 10.10
C VAL A 18 29.80 28.95 9.35
N SER A 19 29.09 27.82 9.49
CA SER A 19 29.47 26.56 8.83
C SER A 19 28.86 26.33 7.44
N LEU A 20 28.19 27.32 6.85
CA LEU A 20 27.54 27.22 5.53
C LEU A 20 28.19 28.07 4.41
N LEU A 21 29.36 28.67 4.67
CA LEU A 21 30.07 29.53 3.69
C LEU A 21 31.51 29.08 3.37
N LEU A 22 31.83 27.80 3.54
CA LEU A 22 33.18 27.28 3.24
C LEU A 22 33.26 26.22 2.13
N PHE A 23 32.35 26.26 1.15
CA PHE A 23 32.53 25.51 -0.10
C PHE A 23 32.05 26.32 -1.32
N CYS A 24 32.62 27.51 -1.47
CA CYS A 24 32.72 28.19 -2.75
C CYS A 24 34.16 28.67 -2.89
N GLU A 25 34.96 27.90 -3.62
CA GLU A 25 36.00 28.37 -4.55
C GLU A 25 37.02 27.25 -4.81
N LYS A 26 36.96 26.66 -6.01
CA LYS A 26 38.10 26.62 -6.92
C LYS A 26 37.64 26.14 -8.30
N LYS A 27 37.38 27.07 -9.22
CA LYS A 27 37.41 26.77 -10.65
C LYS A 27 38.81 27.04 -11.15
N GLU A 28 39.65 26.02 -11.12
CA GLU A 28 40.95 26.06 -11.77
C GLU A 28 40.73 25.79 -13.26
N LYS A 29 40.94 26.82 -14.08
CA LYS A 29 41.14 26.65 -15.52
C LYS A 29 42.43 25.86 -15.68
N LEU A 30 42.36 24.67 -16.27
CA LEU A 30 43.52 23.98 -16.81
C LEU A 30 43.37 23.88 -18.32
N GLU A 31 44.45 24.25 -18.98
CA GLU A 31 44.60 24.45 -20.41
C GLU A 31 44.50 23.16 -21.22
N THR A 32 44.06 23.36 -22.45
CA THR A 32 44.27 22.57 -23.67
C THR A 32 45.34 21.48 -23.58
N GLY A 33 44.91 20.22 -23.68
CA GLY A 33 45.77 19.06 -23.92
C GLY A 33 44.94 17.91 -24.48
N GLU A 34 45.19 17.59 -25.75
CA GLU A 34 44.93 16.35 -26.50
C GLU A 34 43.84 15.37 -26.04
N ILE A 35 42.89 15.15 -26.95
CA ILE A 35 41.77 14.20 -26.86
C ILE A 35 42.30 12.76 -26.83
N ALA A 36 42.19 12.10 -25.68
CA ALA A 36 42.09 10.64 -25.63
C ALA A 36 40.60 10.26 -25.64
N PRO A 37 40.15 9.28 -26.46
CA PRO A 37 38.74 8.92 -26.51
C PRO A 37 38.31 8.34 -25.15
N GLN A 38 37.46 9.07 -24.44
CA GLN A 38 36.78 8.54 -23.27
C GLN A 38 35.83 7.41 -23.73
N PRO A 39 35.79 6.26 -23.04
CA PRO A 39 34.78 5.26 -23.32
C PRO A 39 33.41 5.88 -23.04
N GLU A 40 32.54 5.85 -24.03
CA GLU A 40 31.14 6.25 -23.95
C GLU A 40 30.49 5.54 -22.76
N VAL A 41 30.25 6.28 -21.67
CA VAL A 41 29.50 5.75 -20.52
C VAL A 41 28.07 5.60 -20.99
N GLN A 42 27.69 4.37 -21.34
CA GLN A 42 26.30 4.05 -21.61
C GLN A 42 25.45 4.42 -20.39
N PRO A 43 24.27 5.04 -20.57
CA PRO A 43 23.37 5.34 -19.47
C PRO A 43 23.10 4.05 -18.70
N PHE A 44 23.22 4.10 -17.37
CA PHE A 44 22.81 2.97 -16.52
C PHE A 44 21.38 2.59 -16.90
N ASP A 45 21.21 1.34 -17.36
CA ASP A 45 19.89 0.75 -17.59
C ASP A 45 19.03 1.04 -16.37
N SER A 46 17.89 1.70 -16.59
CA SER A 46 16.92 1.99 -15.56
C SER A 46 16.57 0.69 -14.85
N VAL A 47 17.05 0.54 -13.61
CA VAL A 47 16.77 -0.60 -12.74
C VAL A 47 15.26 -0.69 -12.64
N THR A 48 14.69 -1.63 -13.40
CA THR A 48 13.28 -1.97 -13.30
C THR A 48 13.15 -2.57 -11.92
N THR A 49 12.71 -1.77 -10.96
CA THR A 49 12.51 -2.26 -9.60
C THR A 49 11.41 -3.31 -9.73
N ILE A 50 11.73 -4.57 -9.50
CA ILE A 50 10.77 -5.68 -9.55
C ILE A 50 10.08 -5.70 -8.18
N LYS A 51 8.74 -5.63 -8.15
CA LYS A 51 7.99 -5.77 -6.91
C LYS A 51 8.24 -7.14 -6.30
N PRO A 52 8.82 -7.25 -5.09
CA PRO A 52 8.86 -8.51 -4.39
C PRO A 52 7.42 -8.90 -4.00
N ALA A 53 7.04 -10.15 -4.22
CA ALA A 53 5.81 -10.67 -3.62
C ALA A 53 5.86 -10.45 -2.09
N PRO A 54 4.72 -10.18 -1.44
CA PRO A 54 4.65 -10.12 0.01
C PRO A 54 5.35 -11.33 0.63
N LEU A 55 6.17 -11.07 1.65
CA LEU A 55 7.01 -12.09 2.29
C LEU A 55 6.20 -13.29 2.81
N ASN A 56 4.90 -13.09 3.11
CA ASN A 56 3.98 -14.15 3.53
C ASN A 56 2.50 -13.75 3.29
N TYR A 57 1.85 -14.34 2.29
CA TYR A 57 0.41 -14.12 2.02
C TYR A 57 -0.52 -14.64 3.12
N ASP A 58 -0.12 -15.66 3.90
CA ASP A 58 -0.97 -16.20 4.96
C ASP A 58 -1.09 -15.26 6.15
N SER A 59 0.02 -14.63 6.56
CA SER A 59 0.01 -13.62 7.62
C SER A 59 -0.80 -12.40 7.21
N LEU A 60 -0.65 -11.96 5.96
CA LEU A 60 -1.41 -10.84 5.41
C LEU A 60 -2.91 -11.16 5.33
N TYR A 61 -3.26 -12.37 4.89
CA TYR A 61 -4.63 -12.88 4.92
C TYR A 61 -5.22 -12.82 6.33
N GLN A 62 -4.51 -13.32 7.36
CA GLN A 62 -5.01 -13.36 8.74
C GLN A 62 -5.26 -11.94 9.27
N MET A 63 -4.31 -11.03 9.04
CA MET A 63 -4.40 -9.64 9.49
C MET A 63 -5.59 -8.93 8.84
N ILE A 64 -5.69 -8.97 7.50
CA ILE A 64 -6.79 -8.31 6.78
C ILE A 64 -8.13 -8.90 7.20
N SER A 65 -8.25 -10.23 7.29
CA SER A 65 -9.50 -10.90 7.69
C SER A 65 -9.96 -10.47 9.09
N ALA A 66 -9.05 -10.40 10.07
CA ALA A 66 -9.39 -9.99 11.42
C ALA A 66 -9.90 -8.54 11.50
N ILE A 67 -9.31 -7.64 10.70
CA ILE A 67 -9.75 -6.24 10.64
C ILE A 67 -11.10 -6.14 9.93
N THR A 68 -11.31 -6.86 8.82
CA THR A 68 -12.61 -6.87 8.11
C THR A 68 -13.72 -7.41 8.99
N ASP A 69 -13.47 -8.45 9.78
CA ASP A 69 -14.44 -9.00 10.73
C ASP A 69 -14.80 -7.97 11.83
N SER A 70 -13.80 -7.24 12.33
CA SER A 70 -14.02 -6.16 13.30
C SER A 70 -14.83 -5.00 12.73
N LEU A 71 -14.59 -4.64 11.46
CA LEU A 71 -15.34 -3.62 10.73
C LEU A 71 -16.78 -4.03 10.46
N LEU A 72 -17.05 -5.31 10.18
CA LEU A 72 -18.41 -5.81 10.02
C LEU A 72 -19.26 -5.64 11.29
N GLN A 73 -18.62 -5.67 12.47
CA GLN A 73 -19.29 -5.40 13.75
C GLN A 73 -19.35 -3.91 14.09
N ASN A 74 -18.38 -3.12 13.63
CA ASN A 74 -18.25 -1.69 13.93
C ASN A 74 -18.00 -0.85 12.66
N PRO A 75 -18.97 -0.74 11.74
CA PRO A 75 -18.75 -0.23 10.38
C PRO A 75 -18.40 1.26 10.29
N THR A 76 -18.68 2.02 11.34
CA THR A 76 -18.40 3.46 11.43
C THR A 76 -17.06 3.77 12.11
N ASP A 77 -16.32 2.77 12.58
CA ASP A 77 -15.04 2.99 13.27
C ASP A 77 -13.93 3.39 12.27
N ILE A 78 -13.60 4.67 12.29
CA ILE A 78 -12.57 5.27 11.43
C ILE A 78 -11.17 4.70 11.73
N ALA A 79 -10.88 4.31 12.98
CA ALA A 79 -9.60 3.73 13.33
C ALA A 79 -9.43 2.35 12.68
N LEU A 80 -10.48 1.51 12.69
CA LEU A 80 -10.46 0.23 12.00
C LEU A 80 -10.31 0.38 10.49
N ARG A 81 -10.93 1.39 9.88
CA ARG A 81 -10.75 1.70 8.44
C ARG A 81 -9.30 2.04 8.12
N ARG A 82 -8.65 2.87 8.95
CA ARG A 82 -7.22 3.21 8.80
C ARG A 82 -6.31 2.00 8.99
N GLN A 83 -6.62 1.12 9.94
CA GLN A 83 -5.88 -0.13 10.12
C GLN A 83 -6.00 -1.03 8.88
N LEU A 84 -7.20 -1.14 8.31
CA LEU A 84 -7.41 -1.91 7.09
C LEU A 84 -6.60 -1.34 5.92
N VAL A 85 -6.62 -0.02 5.74
CA VAL A 85 -5.81 0.66 4.71
C VAL A 85 -4.32 0.39 4.93
N SER A 86 -3.83 0.53 6.17
CA SER A 86 -2.41 0.30 6.47
C SER A 86 -1.98 -1.16 6.22
N ALA A 87 -2.88 -2.13 6.38
CA ALA A 87 -2.60 -3.53 6.10
C ALA A 87 -2.73 -3.85 4.60
N GLY A 88 -3.71 -3.26 3.93
CA GLY A 88 -4.10 -3.63 2.57
C GLY A 88 -3.50 -2.78 1.46
N TYR A 89 -3.02 -1.56 1.73
CA TYR A 89 -2.49 -0.65 0.70
C TYR A 89 -0.96 -0.56 0.75
N ASP A 90 -0.30 -1.05 -0.29
CA ASP A 90 1.13 -0.90 -0.52
C ASP A 90 1.38 0.38 -1.31
N THR A 91 1.80 1.43 -0.61
CA THR A 91 2.03 2.76 -1.19
C THR A 91 3.19 2.80 -2.18
N LEU A 92 4.23 1.97 -1.99
CA LEU A 92 5.39 1.97 -2.88
C LEU A 92 5.03 1.44 -4.26
N TRP A 93 4.14 0.45 -4.30
CA TRP A 93 3.75 -0.25 -5.52
C TRP A 93 2.33 0.06 -6.01
N GLU A 94 1.66 1.00 -5.35
CA GLU A 94 0.24 1.33 -5.56
C GLU A 94 -0.62 0.08 -5.73
N THR A 95 -0.43 -0.88 -4.82
CA THR A 95 -1.08 -2.18 -4.90
C THR A 95 -1.95 -2.41 -3.69
N ILE A 96 -3.14 -2.94 -3.93
CA ILE A 96 -4.12 -3.23 -2.90
C ILE A 96 -4.23 -4.75 -2.76
N PHE A 97 -4.13 -5.20 -1.52
CA PHE A 97 -4.44 -6.53 -1.08
C PHE A 97 -5.75 -6.51 -0.30
N ALA A 98 -6.67 -7.40 -0.67
CA ALA A 98 -7.96 -7.51 -0.03
C ALA A 98 -8.38 -8.96 0.08
N VAL A 99 -9.15 -9.28 1.12
CA VAL A 99 -9.73 -10.60 1.35
C VAL A 99 -11.24 -10.49 1.26
N GLY A 100 -11.86 -11.40 0.53
CA GLY A 100 -13.32 -11.52 0.43
C GLY A 100 -13.79 -12.92 0.69
N PHE A 101 -15.07 -13.03 1.07
CA PHE A 101 -15.68 -14.27 1.50
C PHE A 101 -16.90 -14.63 0.66
N GLY A 102 -16.92 -15.88 0.20
CA GLY A 102 -18.05 -16.49 -0.51
C GLY A 102 -18.66 -17.58 0.34
N LYS A 103 -19.98 -17.76 0.25
CA LYS A 103 -20.71 -18.86 0.86
C LYS A 103 -21.66 -19.48 -0.18
N SER A 104 -21.76 -20.80 -0.18
CA SER A 104 -22.82 -21.48 -0.93
C SER A 104 -24.14 -21.50 -0.18
N SER A 105 -25.26 -21.50 -0.90
CA SER A 105 -26.56 -21.77 -0.24
C SER A 105 -26.53 -23.15 0.40
N ASP A 106 -27.19 -23.31 1.56
CA ASP A 106 -27.18 -24.57 2.35
C ASP A 106 -27.79 -25.78 1.59
N LYS A 107 -28.31 -25.57 0.37
CA LYS A 107 -28.87 -26.58 -0.53
C LYS A 107 -27.92 -27.04 -1.64
N ALA A 108 -26.68 -26.58 -1.66
CA ALA A 108 -25.73 -26.90 -2.73
C ALA A 108 -25.06 -28.26 -2.51
N THR A 109 -25.26 -29.14 -3.48
CA THR A 109 -24.48 -30.34 -3.77
C THR A 109 -22.97 -30.08 -3.72
N THR A 110 -22.18 -31.06 -3.28
CA THR A 110 -20.72 -30.97 -3.16
C THR A 110 -20.01 -31.06 -4.54
N GLY A 111 -20.39 -30.21 -5.50
CA GLY A 111 -19.92 -30.26 -6.89
C GLY A 111 -18.89 -29.18 -7.27
N ALA A 112 -18.12 -29.42 -8.33
CA ALA A 112 -17.15 -28.47 -8.88
C ALA A 112 -17.79 -27.16 -9.38
N VAL A 113 -19.04 -27.21 -9.83
CA VAL A 113 -19.83 -26.05 -10.25
C VAL A 113 -20.10 -25.12 -9.06
N ASP A 114 -20.45 -25.68 -7.90
CA ASP A 114 -20.72 -24.92 -6.68
C ASP A 114 -19.45 -24.25 -6.14
N GLN A 115 -18.30 -24.93 -6.20
CA GLN A 115 -17.01 -24.33 -5.82
C GLN A 115 -16.67 -23.08 -6.65
N LYS A 116 -16.94 -23.11 -7.96
CA LYS A 116 -16.71 -21.97 -8.84
C LYS A 116 -17.60 -20.78 -8.48
N PHE A 117 -18.85 -21.01 -8.13
CA PHE A 117 -19.75 -19.94 -7.69
C PHE A 117 -19.32 -19.34 -6.34
N ILE A 118 -18.90 -20.16 -5.38
CA ILE A 118 -18.39 -19.68 -4.09
C ILE A 118 -17.13 -18.83 -4.32
N GLU A 119 -16.21 -19.28 -5.18
CA GLU A 119 -15.02 -18.52 -5.54
C GLU A 119 -15.36 -17.17 -6.19
N GLN A 120 -16.32 -17.15 -7.11
CA GLN A 120 -16.77 -15.91 -7.76
C GLN A 120 -17.35 -14.93 -6.75
N ALA A 121 -18.18 -15.39 -5.82
CA ALA A 121 -18.73 -14.57 -4.75
C ALA A 121 -17.62 -14.02 -3.83
N ALA A 122 -16.68 -14.87 -3.42
CA ALA A 122 -15.53 -14.47 -2.60
C ALA A 122 -14.65 -13.44 -3.31
N THR A 123 -14.43 -13.62 -4.62
CA THR A 123 -13.63 -12.70 -5.44
C THR A 123 -14.32 -11.35 -5.59
N ALA A 124 -15.64 -11.33 -5.83
CA ALA A 124 -16.42 -10.10 -5.91
C ALA A 124 -16.40 -9.33 -4.57
N ASP A 125 -16.52 -10.02 -3.44
CA ASP A 125 -16.39 -9.41 -2.12
C ASP A 125 -14.97 -8.85 -1.89
N ALA A 126 -13.92 -9.56 -2.32
CA ALA A 126 -12.54 -9.10 -2.20
C ALA A 126 -12.31 -7.81 -2.99
N TYR A 127 -12.88 -7.72 -4.19
CA TYR A 127 -12.87 -6.51 -5.00
C TYR A 127 -13.58 -5.34 -4.33
N ARG A 128 -14.74 -5.58 -3.71
CA ARG A 128 -15.46 -4.56 -2.94
C ARG A 128 -14.61 -4.02 -1.80
N TRP A 129 -13.93 -4.89 -1.05
CA TRP A 129 -12.97 -4.48 -0.02
C TRP A 129 -11.77 -3.71 -0.56
N ALA A 130 -11.25 -4.09 -1.73
CA ALA A 130 -10.17 -3.35 -2.37
C ALA A 130 -10.57 -1.91 -2.71
N ALA A 131 -11.82 -1.68 -3.12
CA ALA A 131 -12.33 -0.33 -3.34
C ALA A 131 -12.48 0.48 -2.04
N TYR A 132 -12.98 -0.13 -0.97
CA TYR A 132 -12.97 0.54 0.34
C TYR A 132 -11.55 0.93 0.75
N ILE A 133 -10.58 0.02 0.61
CA ILE A 133 -9.18 0.30 0.93
C ILE A 133 -8.65 1.47 0.09
N LYS A 134 -8.94 1.49 -1.22
CA LYS A 134 -8.54 2.60 -2.10
C LYS A 134 -9.14 3.93 -1.65
N LEU A 135 -10.45 3.97 -1.41
CA LEU A 135 -11.15 5.22 -1.12
C LEU A 135 -10.83 5.71 0.30
N TRP A 136 -10.77 4.82 1.29
CA TRP A 136 -10.37 5.16 2.65
C TRP A 136 -8.89 5.55 2.79
N HIS A 137 -8.04 5.14 1.83
CA HIS A 137 -6.69 5.68 1.73
C HIS A 137 -6.69 7.16 1.39
N GLN A 138 -7.66 7.63 0.60
CA GLN A 138 -7.86 9.04 0.29
C GLN A 138 -8.53 9.78 1.45
N ASP A 139 -9.60 9.20 2.00
CA ASP A 139 -10.29 9.72 3.17
C ASP A 139 -10.95 8.59 3.97
N ALA A 140 -10.45 8.29 5.16
CA ALA A 140 -10.99 7.20 5.98
C ALA A 140 -12.45 7.41 6.44
N SER A 141 -13.00 8.63 6.33
CA SER A 141 -14.40 8.90 6.65
C SER A 141 -15.36 8.58 5.49
N ASP A 142 -14.85 8.51 4.26
CA ASP A 142 -15.65 8.39 3.02
C ASP A 142 -15.09 7.30 2.07
N PRO A 143 -15.91 6.37 1.56
CA PRO A 143 -17.36 6.31 1.68
C PRO A 143 -17.84 5.58 2.93
N GLU A 144 -19.12 5.72 3.23
CA GLU A 144 -19.77 4.90 4.25
C GLU A 144 -19.69 3.42 3.91
N PHE A 145 -19.52 2.57 4.94
CA PHE A 145 -19.54 1.13 4.75
C PHE A 145 -20.90 0.67 4.18
N GLY A 146 -20.86 -0.23 3.20
CA GLY A 146 -22.03 -0.75 2.49
C GLY A 146 -22.40 0.00 1.20
N SER A 147 -21.85 1.20 0.96
CA SER A 147 -22.19 2.04 -0.20
C SER A 147 -21.62 1.56 -1.55
N ILE A 148 -20.52 0.81 -1.54
CA ILE A 148 -19.85 0.34 -2.75
C ILE A 148 -20.53 -0.93 -3.29
N SER A 149 -21.09 -0.83 -4.51
CA SER A 149 -21.71 -1.94 -5.25
C SER A 149 -20.95 -2.32 -6.53
N THR A 150 -19.69 -1.90 -6.65
CA THR A 150 -18.93 -1.89 -7.91
C THR A 150 -18.57 -3.29 -8.41
N ASN A 151 -18.58 -3.45 -9.74
CA ASN A 151 -18.06 -4.61 -10.43
C ASN A 151 -16.61 -4.32 -10.87
N ILE A 152 -15.65 -4.53 -9.98
CA ILE A 152 -14.23 -4.30 -10.26
C ILE A 152 -13.64 -5.57 -10.87
N SER A 153 -12.80 -5.40 -11.88
CA SER A 153 -12.09 -6.49 -12.54
C SER A 153 -10.65 -6.09 -12.82
N GLY A 154 -9.72 -7.05 -12.79
CA GLY A 154 -8.32 -6.83 -13.20
C GLY A 154 -7.26 -7.20 -12.16
N GLY A 155 -7.68 -7.61 -10.97
CA GLY A 155 -6.79 -8.16 -9.95
C GLY A 155 -6.43 -9.63 -10.17
N ARG A 156 -5.34 -10.05 -9.55
CA ARG A 156 -4.85 -11.44 -9.51
C ARG A 156 -5.26 -12.07 -8.18
N ILE A 157 -5.80 -13.29 -8.22
CA ILE A 157 -5.97 -14.08 -7.00
C ILE A 157 -4.59 -14.56 -6.52
N VAL A 158 -4.25 -14.24 -5.28
CA VAL A 158 -2.96 -14.62 -4.68
C VAL A 158 -3.08 -15.81 -3.74
N THR A 159 -4.23 -15.96 -3.08
CA THR A 159 -4.51 -17.07 -2.16
C THR A 159 -5.99 -17.44 -2.20
N LYS A 160 -6.29 -18.73 -2.05
CA LYS A 160 -7.65 -19.25 -1.84
C LYS A 160 -7.64 -20.18 -0.62
N LYS A 161 -8.68 -20.11 0.20
CA LYS A 161 -8.87 -21.01 1.35
C LYS A 161 -10.29 -21.53 1.38
N ILE A 162 -10.44 -22.84 1.35
CA ILE A 162 -11.73 -23.49 1.64
C ILE A 162 -11.92 -23.45 3.16
N LEU A 163 -13.06 -22.93 3.60
CA LEU A 163 -13.45 -22.82 4.98
C LEU A 163 -14.56 -23.83 5.29
N TYR A 164 -14.88 -23.99 6.58
CA TYR A 164 -16.05 -24.77 7.01
C TYR A 164 -17.36 -24.22 6.41
N ASP A 165 -18.41 -25.04 6.40
CA ASP A 165 -19.76 -24.68 5.98
C ASP A 165 -19.89 -24.17 4.54
N ASN A 166 -19.16 -24.80 3.60
CA ASN A 166 -19.17 -24.47 2.17
C ASN A 166 -18.85 -22.99 1.91
N ARG A 167 -17.84 -22.48 2.63
CA ARG A 167 -17.33 -21.13 2.47
C ARG A 167 -15.96 -21.15 1.82
N MET A 168 -15.61 -20.06 1.14
CA MET A 168 -14.27 -19.81 0.64
C MET A 168 -13.85 -18.40 0.99
N ALA A 169 -12.57 -18.24 1.34
CA ALA A 169 -11.93 -16.94 1.31
C ALA A 169 -11.01 -16.84 0.10
N VAL A 170 -11.06 -15.70 -0.58
CA VAL A 170 -10.17 -15.36 -1.69
C VAL A 170 -9.43 -14.09 -1.33
N MET A 171 -8.11 -14.11 -1.49
CA MET A 171 -7.28 -12.92 -1.40
C MET A 171 -6.87 -12.51 -2.80
N ILE A 172 -7.03 -11.22 -3.10
CA ILE A 172 -6.61 -10.63 -4.37
C ILE A 172 -5.46 -9.64 -4.17
N GLU A 173 -4.75 -9.41 -5.27
CA GLU A 173 -3.83 -8.31 -5.47
C GLU A 173 -4.30 -7.52 -6.69
N VAL A 174 -4.51 -6.21 -6.56
CA VAL A 174 -5.00 -5.36 -7.64
C VAL A 174 -4.28 -4.01 -7.61
N LYS A 175 -3.98 -3.42 -8.76
CA LYS A 175 -3.38 -2.09 -8.81
C LYS A 175 -4.43 -1.03 -8.49
N ALA A 176 -4.02 0.02 -7.79
CA ALA A 176 -4.94 1.07 -7.36
C ALA A 176 -5.58 1.80 -8.55
N ASP A 177 -4.88 1.95 -9.67
CA ASP A 177 -5.39 2.53 -10.92
C ASP A 177 -6.47 1.69 -11.62
N GLN A 178 -6.51 0.37 -11.36
CA GLN A 178 -7.52 -0.55 -11.91
C GLN A 178 -8.87 -0.47 -11.20
N ILE A 179 -8.95 0.20 -10.04
CA ILE A 179 -10.20 0.38 -9.30
C ILE A 179 -10.80 1.74 -9.67
N SER A 180 -11.94 1.81 -10.35
CA SER A 180 -12.65 3.09 -10.54
C SER A 180 -13.30 3.57 -9.23
N LYS A 181 -13.55 4.88 -9.14
CA LYS A 181 -14.45 5.45 -8.12
C LYS A 181 -15.88 5.01 -8.37
#